data_AF-A0A4R6UI96-F1
#
_entry.id   AF-A0A4R6UI96-F1
#
_cell.length_a   1.000
_cell.length_b   1.000
_cell.length_c   1.000
_cell.angle_alpha   90.00
_cell.angle_beta   90.00
_cell.angle_gamma   90.00
#
_symmetry.space_group_name_H-M   'P 1'
#
loop_
_entity.id
_entity.type
_entity.pdbx_description
1 polymer ?
#
loop_
_entity_poly.entity_id
_entity_poly.type
_entity_poly.pdbx_seq_one_letter_code
_entity_poly.pdbx_strand_id
1 'polypeptide(L)'
;MNTGLAAFAAEIAVPALRWGGGRWGDAPSALPLAFHFAGVLMFLLLALLVGVLFFVARRKGRGPWAPQPREAPEVGAQRLLAERFARGDIGVDEFMERASVLNWTPGVPPGAGK
;
A
#
# COMPACT_ATOMS: atom_id res chain seq x y z
N MET A 1 -74.13 17.38 -35.29
CA MET A 1 -73.18 16.48 -34.59
C MET A 1 -71.91 16.48 -35.42
N ASN A 2 -70.75 16.90 -34.87
CA ASN A 2 -69.35 16.71 -35.39
C ASN A 2 -68.34 17.79 -34.89
N THR A 3 -68.59 18.50 -33.79
CA THR A 3 -67.66 19.52 -33.27
C THR A 3 -66.80 19.06 -32.08
N GLY A 4 -67.00 17.84 -31.56
CA GLY A 4 -66.31 17.36 -30.36
C GLY A 4 -64.95 16.68 -30.56
N LEU A 5 -64.66 16.17 -31.76
CA LEU A 5 -63.46 15.34 -32.00
C LEU A 5 -62.21 16.16 -32.38
N ALA A 6 -62.35 17.40 -32.84
CA ALA A 6 -61.22 18.26 -33.17
C ALA A 6 -60.55 18.86 -31.91
N ALA A 7 -61.30 19.07 -30.82
CA ALA A 7 -60.77 19.63 -29.58
C ALA A 7 -59.88 18.63 -28.82
N PHE A 8 -60.24 17.34 -28.82
CA PHE A 8 -59.50 16.31 -28.09
C PHE A 8 -58.15 15.95 -28.75
N ALA A 9 -57.99 16.17 -30.07
CA ALA A 9 -56.74 15.90 -30.77
C ALA A 9 -55.63 16.93 -30.49
N ALA A 10 -55.99 18.16 -30.09
CA ALA A 10 -55.02 19.20 -29.76
C ALA A 10 -54.36 19.01 -28.38
N GLU A 11 -54.96 18.18 -27.52
CA GLU A 11 -54.54 17.99 -26.12
C GLU A 11 -53.54 16.82 -25.93
N ILE A 12 -53.35 15.99 -26.96
CA ILE A 12 -52.38 14.88 -26.98
C ILE A 12 -51.04 15.31 -27.60
N ALA A 13 -50.86 16.60 -27.89
CA ALA A 13 -49.56 17.17 -28.23
C ALA A 13 -48.69 17.18 -26.98
N VAL A 14 -48.00 16.05 -26.79
CA VAL A 14 -47.01 15.77 -25.75
C VAL A 14 -46.14 17.00 -25.48
N PRO A 15 -46.09 17.55 -24.25
CA PRO A 15 -45.10 18.57 -23.89
C PRO A 15 -43.73 17.91 -23.64
N ALA A 16 -43.25 17.12 -24.59
CA ALA A 16 -41.95 16.43 -24.53
C ALA A 16 -40.81 17.24 -25.16
N LEU A 17 -40.93 18.56 -25.22
CA LEU A 17 -39.84 19.42 -25.66
C LEU A 17 -39.76 20.74 -24.88
N ARG A 18 -40.10 20.71 -23.59
CA ARG A 18 -39.84 21.83 -22.66
C ARG A 18 -38.79 21.50 -21.59
N TRP A 19 -38.22 20.30 -21.63
CA TRP A 19 -37.12 19.89 -20.76
C TRP A 19 -35.79 20.03 -21.52
N GLY A 20 -34.93 20.95 -21.09
CA GLY A 20 -33.52 20.96 -21.49
C GLY A 20 -33.10 22.06 -22.46
N GLY A 21 -33.62 23.28 -22.33
CA GLY A 21 -33.05 24.48 -22.96
C GLY A 21 -31.80 25.02 -22.25
N GLY A 22 -31.00 24.15 -21.61
CA GLY A 22 -29.69 24.54 -21.10
C GLY A 22 -28.74 24.66 -22.28
N ARG A 23 -28.42 25.88 -22.70
CA ARG A 23 -27.39 26.16 -23.70
C ARG A 23 -26.12 25.43 -23.24
N TRP A 24 -25.65 24.44 -24.00
CA TRP A 24 -24.38 23.72 -23.80
C TRP A 24 -23.13 24.62 -23.78
N GLY A 25 -23.30 25.95 -23.81
CA GLY A 25 -22.27 26.98 -23.71
C GLY A 25 -22.37 27.87 -22.46
N ASP A 26 -23.29 27.61 -21.53
CA ASP A 26 -23.34 28.26 -20.20
C ASP A 26 -22.54 27.49 -19.15
N ALA A 27 -21.46 26.85 -19.60
CA ALA A 27 -20.44 26.31 -18.72
C ALA A 27 -19.86 27.48 -17.89
N PRO A 28 -19.99 27.50 -16.55
CA PRO A 28 -19.37 28.55 -15.75
C PRO A 28 -17.88 28.56 -16.06
N SER A 29 -17.31 29.75 -16.32
CA SER A 29 -15.89 29.95 -16.63
C SER A 29 -14.92 29.46 -15.55
N ALA A 30 -15.45 28.99 -14.42
CA ALA A 30 -14.74 28.30 -13.34
C ALA A 30 -14.47 26.81 -13.59
N LEU A 31 -15.12 26.18 -14.58
CA LEU A 31 -14.90 24.76 -14.91
C LEU A 31 -13.44 24.42 -15.22
N PRO A 32 -12.69 25.20 -16.02
CA PRO A 32 -11.28 24.90 -16.30
C PRO A 32 -10.45 24.85 -15.01
N LEU A 33 -10.63 25.82 -14.11
CA LEU A 33 -9.91 25.86 -12.83
C LEU A 33 -10.31 24.70 -11.93
N ALA A 34 -11.60 24.36 -11.85
CA ALA A 34 -12.08 23.22 -11.06
C ALA A 34 -11.45 21.90 -11.51
N PHE A 35 -11.25 21.68 -12.82
CA PHE A 35 -10.54 20.50 -13.33
C PHE A 35 -9.06 20.49 -12.95
N HIS A 36 -8.39 21.65 -12.94
CA HIS A 36 -6.99 21.75 -12.51
C HIS A 36 -6.86 21.48 -11.01
N PHE A 37 -7.71 22.07 -10.17
CA PHE A 37 -7.72 21.82 -8.73
C PHE A 37 -8.08 20.36 -8.39
N ALA A 38 -9.07 19.78 -9.08
CA ALA A 38 -9.42 18.37 -8.91
C ALA A 38 -8.27 17.44 -9.30
N GLY A 39 -7.58 17.73 -10.41
CA GLY A 39 -6.41 16.97 -10.86
C GLY A 39 -5.24 17.05 -9.87
N VAL A 40 -4.90 18.25 -9.40
CA VAL A 40 -3.84 18.45 -8.40
C VAL A 40 -4.19 17.77 -7.09
N LEU A 41 -5.44 17.89 -6.62
CA LEU A 41 -5.89 17.23 -5.40
C LEU A 41 -5.79 15.70 -5.52
N MET A 42 -6.24 15.13 -6.64
CA MET A 42 -6.16 13.69 -6.88
C MET A 42 -4.71 13.21 -6.94
N PHE A 43 -3.82 13.98 -7.59
CA PHE A 43 -2.39 13.69 -7.61
C PHE A 43 -1.78 13.72 -6.21
N LEU A 44 -2.10 14.72 -5.38
CA LEU A 44 -1.62 14.81 -3.99
C LEU A 44 -2.10 13.63 -3.15
N LEU A 45 -3.37 13.22 -3.30
CA LEU A 45 -3.93 12.06 -2.61
C LEU A 45 -3.22 10.77 -3.03
N LEU A 46 -2.93 10.61 -4.33
CA LEU A 46 -2.18 9.46 -4.84
C LEU A 46 -0.74 9.44 -4.31
N ALA A 47 -0.06 10.60 -4.32
CA ALA A 47 1.29 10.73 -3.78
C ALA A 47 1.33 10.40 -2.28
N LEU A 48 0.35 10.87 -1.51
CA LEU A 48 0.19 10.55 -0.10
C LEU A 48 -0.04 9.05 0.09
N LEU A 49 -0.92 8.43 -0.69
CA LEU A 49 -1.21 7.00 -0.63
C LEU A 49 0.05 6.17 -0.88
N VAL A 50 0.80 6.48 -1.95
CA VAL A 50 2.07 5.80 -2.26
C VAL A 50 3.10 6.02 -1.15
N GLY A 51 3.22 7.23 -0.62
CA GLY A 51 4.12 7.55 0.49
C GLY A 51 3.79 6.75 1.75
N VAL A 52 2.51 6.67 2.12
CA VAL A 52 2.04 5.86 3.26
C VAL A 52 2.29 4.38 3.01
N LEU A 53 1.96 3.87 1.82
CA LEU A 53 2.17 2.46 1.48
C LEU A 53 3.66 2.09 1.56
N PHE A 54 4.53 2.95 1.04
CA PHE A 54 5.98 2.79 1.10
C PHE A 54 6.50 2.84 2.54
N PHE A 55 6.01 3.78 3.35
CA PHE A 55 6.41 3.93 4.74
C PHE A 55 5.96 2.73 5.59
N VAL A 56 4.74 2.25 5.38
CA VAL A 56 4.22 1.04 6.02
C VAL A 56 5.00 -0.19 5.57
N ALA A 57 5.27 -0.33 4.27
CA ALA A 57 6.08 -1.44 3.75
C ALA A 57 7.51 -1.43 4.30
N ARG A 58 8.12 -0.26 4.49
CA ARG A 58 9.42 -0.10 5.16
C ARG A 58 9.37 -0.50 6.63
N ARG A 59 8.28 -0.19 7.35
CA ARG A 59 8.14 -0.49 8.78
C ARG A 59 7.72 -1.93 9.08
N LYS A 60 6.93 -2.57 8.22
CA LYS A 60 6.38 -3.91 8.48
C LYS A 60 7.37 -5.07 8.27
N GLY A 61 8.61 -4.77 7.88
CA GLY A 61 9.55 -5.81 7.50
C GLY A 61 9.15 -6.44 6.16
N ARG A 62 10.17 -6.83 5.42
CA ARG A 62 10.11 -7.55 4.15
C ARG A 62 8.95 -8.55 4.13
N GLY A 63 7.96 -8.32 3.27
CA GLY A 63 6.81 -9.23 3.10
C GLY A 63 7.27 -10.65 2.76
N PRO A 64 6.42 -11.68 2.88
CA PRO A 64 6.80 -13.09 2.72
C PRO A 64 7.40 -13.47 1.36
N TRP A 65 7.30 -12.58 0.35
CA TRP A 65 7.88 -12.75 -0.99
C TRP A 65 9.19 -12.00 -1.20
N ALA A 66 9.61 -11.15 -0.26
CA ALA A 66 10.91 -10.52 -0.35
C ALA A 66 11.99 -11.58 -0.10
N PRO A 67 13.08 -11.59 -0.90
CA PRO A 67 14.20 -12.47 -0.65
C PRO A 67 14.60 -12.34 0.81
N GLN A 68 14.51 -13.45 1.56
CA GLN A 68 15.01 -13.51 2.92
C GLN A 68 16.44 -12.97 2.86
N PRO A 69 16.79 -11.96 3.69
CA PRO A 69 18.19 -11.57 3.80
C PRO A 69 18.96 -12.87 4.03
N ARG A 70 19.88 -13.21 3.14
CA ARG A 70 20.77 -14.35 3.36
C ARG A 70 21.41 -14.07 4.71
N GLU A 71 20.99 -14.79 5.74
CA GLU A 71 21.59 -14.66 7.06
C GLU A 71 23.09 -14.83 6.84
N ALA A 72 23.87 -13.93 7.44
CA ALA A 72 25.31 -14.04 7.33
C ALA A 72 25.69 -15.47 7.77
N PRO A 73 26.56 -16.17 7.03
CA PRO A 73 26.89 -17.57 7.32
C PRO A 73 27.35 -17.78 8.76
N GLU A 74 27.91 -16.75 9.38
CA GLU A 74 28.28 -16.66 10.79
C GLU A 74 27.09 -16.88 11.74
N VAL A 75 25.92 -16.29 11.45
CA VAL A 75 24.69 -16.43 12.28
C VAL A 75 24.19 -17.87 12.24
N GLY A 76 24.21 -18.51 11.07
CA GLY A 76 23.85 -19.91 10.92
C GLY A 76 24.81 -20.84 11.68
N ALA A 77 26.12 -20.56 11.63
CA ALA A 77 27.13 -21.30 12.35
C ALA A 77 27.00 -21.15 13.88
N GLN A 78 26.75 -19.93 14.40
CA GLN A 78 26.48 -19.69 15.82
C GLN A 78 25.27 -20.48 16.31
N ARG A 79 24.18 -20.48 15.53
CA ARG A 79 22.94 -21.21 15.88
C ARG A 79 23.18 -22.72 15.96
N LEU A 80 23.90 -23.28 14.99
CA LEU A 80 24.22 -24.71 14.99
C LEU A 80 25.09 -25.09 16.20
N LEU A 81 26.06 -24.23 16.56
CA LEU A 81 26.93 -24.44 17.71
C LEU A 81 26.13 -24.41 19.03
N ALA A 82 25.26 -23.42 19.19
CA ALA A 82 24.38 -23.30 20.35
C ALA A 82 23.44 -24.51 20.50
N GLU A 83 22.86 -24.97 19.39
CA GLU A 83 21.95 -26.10 19.37
C GLU A 83 22.66 -27.41 19.77
N ARG A 84 23.88 -27.63 19.28
CA ARG A 84 24.70 -28.80 19.65
C ARG A 84 25.11 -28.77 21.12
N PHE A 85 25.49 -27.60 21.64
CA PHE A 85 25.79 -27.45 23.06
C PHE A 85 24.57 -27.73 23.94
N ALA A 86 23.40 -27.22 23.55
CA ALA A 86 22.15 -27.47 24.27
C ALA A 86 21.71 -28.94 24.23
N ARG A 87 21.99 -29.65 23.12
CA ARG A 87 21.75 -31.09 23.01
C ARG A 87 22.76 -31.93 23.82
N GLY A 88 23.90 -31.35 24.19
CA GLY A 88 25.01 -32.06 24.81
C GLY A 88 25.89 -32.82 23.82
N ASP A 89 25.78 -32.53 22.52
CA ASP A 89 26.61 -33.14 21.46
C ASP A 89 28.07 -32.65 21.53
N ILE A 90 28.30 -31.48 22.14
CA ILE A 90 29.61 -30.86 22.34
C ILE A 90 29.78 -30.39 23.78
N GLY A 91 31.01 -30.49 24.30
CA GLY A 91 31.37 -30.03 25.64
C GLY A 91 31.58 -28.51 25.72
N VAL A 92 31.74 -28.00 26.94
CA VAL A 92 31.99 -26.56 27.21
C VAL A 92 33.28 -26.09 26.56
N ASP A 93 34.37 -26.85 26.65
CA ASP A 93 35.67 -26.44 26.12
C ASP A 93 35.65 -26.30 24.59
N GLU A 94 35.06 -27.29 23.90
CA GLU A 94 34.88 -27.28 22.45
C GLU A 94 33.94 -26.15 22.00
N PHE A 95 32.89 -25.88 22.77
CA PHE A 95 31.99 -24.77 22.52
C PHE A 95 32.72 -23.43 22.60
N MET A 96 33.55 -23.22 23.62
CA MET A 96 34.31 -21.98 23.83
C MET A 96 35.38 -21.78 22.76
N GLU A 97 36.09 -22.83 22.37
CA GLU A 97 37.06 -22.80 21.28
C GLU A 97 36.39 -22.37 19.97
N ARG A 98 35.28 -23.01 19.60
CA ARG A 98 34.54 -22.70 18.36
C ARG A 98 33.86 -21.34 18.40
N ALA A 99 33.37 -20.91 19.56
CA ALA A 99 32.83 -19.58 19.75
C ALA A 99 33.91 -18.50 19.51
N SER A 100 35.13 -18.72 20.00
CA SER A 100 36.26 -17.81 19.78
C SER A 100 36.67 -17.70 18.31
N VAL A 101 36.70 -18.81 17.57
CA VAL A 101 36.99 -18.84 16.12
C VAL A 101 35.97 -18.02 15.35
N LEU A 102 34.72 -18.04 15.82
CA LEU A 102 33.60 -17.31 15.24
C LEU A 102 33.46 -15.88 15.79
N ASN A 103 34.43 -15.39 16.59
CA ASN A 103 34.39 -14.11 17.33
C ASN A 103 33.07 -13.88 18.06
N TRP A 104 32.48 -14.95 18.57
CA TRP A 104 31.18 -14.93 19.22
C TRP A 104 31.33 -15.01 20.73
N THR A 105 30.73 -14.06 21.44
CA THR A 105 30.68 -14.03 22.91
C THR A 105 29.27 -14.46 23.37
N PRO A 106 29.11 -15.69 23.89
CA PRO A 106 27.83 -16.18 24.38
C PRO A 106 27.32 -15.31 25.54
N GLY A 107 26.04 -14.97 25.54
CA GLY A 107 25.40 -14.17 26.60
C GLY A 107 25.45 -12.65 26.40
N VAL A 108 26.12 -12.16 25.36
CA VAL A 108 26.05 -10.74 24.97
C VAL A 108 24.91 -10.57 23.96
N PRO A 109 23.85 -9.79 24.25
CA PRO A 109 22.79 -9.54 23.28
C PRO A 109 23.36 -8.85 22.03
N PRO A 110 22.88 -9.20 20.82
CA PRO A 110 23.38 -8.62 19.57
C PRO A 110 23.11 -7.11 19.56
N GLY A 111 24.13 -6.32 19.90
CA GLY A 111 24.03 -4.86 20.01
C GLY A 111 24.93 -4.20 21.05
N ALA A 112 25.54 -4.94 21.98
CA ALA A 112 26.35 -4.33 23.06
C ALA A 112 27.81 -3.99 22.69
N GLY A 113 28.20 -4.16 21.42
CA GLY A 113 29.59 -3.98 20.95
C GLY A 113 29.74 -2.98 19.81
N LYS A 114 28.85 -1.98 19.69
CA LYS A 114 28.97 -0.87 18.75
C LYS A 114 28.47 0.43 19.37
#